data_AF-A0A1B9BYG4-F1
#
_entry.id   AF-A0A1B9BYG4-F1
#
_cell.length_a   1.000
_cell.length_b   1.000
_cell.length_c   1.000
_cell.angle_alpha   90.00
_cell.angle_beta   90.00
_cell.angle_gamma   90.00
#
_symmetry.space_group_name_H-M   'P 1'
#
loop_
_entity.id
_entity.type
_entity.pdbx_description
1 polymer ?
#
loop_
_entity_poly.entity_id
_entity_poly.type
_entity_poly.pdbx_seq_one_letter_code
_entity_poly.pdbx_strand_id
1 'polypeptide(L)'
;MKMIKKSLAAAILTLVLPALACAKGDLELDNQSSISMYSGQVRIIPTNTVKRVAVGNGKILSVTLVDGKELLLLAEGAGETNLHLWYKNGEESAARVVIAPKDVGRAAEEISSLLGKNLNTQVRVVGDKVIIDGKNLSKEDLSRIEKLKAVYQNVINLAEKEPLRMEKVVLLDVKILKMKKDFFRSLGVNWNQSMAGPQAGIVGDFSSNPYFRMGVPTTNGTGGPLANFSLPSSGLQDLPLKVAPFATNFGIITSIASRINFALQNGDAYEIANPKLSAKSGSKEPAEFLAGGQIPIPLAIGFGQTSVIFKDFGIRLKFSPVADDRNNVSLKIFTEISNIDPSLTVGGVPGFFTSRTQEEINLKNGETLVMSGLIDHSLSQNSNKIPGLGNIPILGYLFKSDDFRDNESDLVFLVTPQVITTNSLENIDAESHARYLENMYNRNSDQGTIR
;
A
#
# COMPACT_ATOMS: atom_id res chain seq x y z
N MET A 1 -23.48 -12.87 75.48
CA MET A 1 -24.90 -12.53 75.24
C MET A 1 -25.50 -13.66 74.38
N LYS A 2 -26.50 -14.36 74.95
CA LYS A 2 -27.40 -15.41 74.41
C LYS A 2 -27.57 -15.46 72.87
N MET A 3 -27.45 -16.63 72.23
CA MET A 3 -28.49 -17.66 71.99
C MET A 3 -29.74 -17.18 71.23
N ILE A 4 -30.04 -17.83 70.08
CA ILE A 4 -31.36 -18.31 69.53
C ILE A 4 -30.99 -18.95 68.16
N LYS A 5 -30.86 -20.28 67.95
CA LYS A 5 -31.84 -21.40 67.87
C LYS A 5 -33.05 -21.19 66.95
N LYS A 6 -33.07 -21.92 65.82
CA LYS A 6 -34.17 -22.70 65.17
C LYS A 6 -33.67 -23.15 63.77
N SER A 7 -33.94 -24.29 63.14
CA SER A 7 -34.39 -25.68 63.45
C SER A 7 -34.90 -26.25 62.11
N LEU A 8 -34.43 -27.44 61.69
CA LEU A 8 -35.03 -28.41 60.71
C LEU A 8 -35.32 -27.91 59.27
N ALA A 9 -35.24 -28.68 58.17
CA ALA A 9 -35.17 -30.11 57.97
C ALA A 9 -34.57 -30.49 56.59
N ALA A 10 -34.07 -31.72 56.55
CA ALA A 10 -33.65 -32.59 55.46
C ALA A 10 -34.16 -32.36 54.01
N ALA A 11 -33.24 -32.47 53.05
CA ALA A 11 -33.45 -33.22 51.81
C ALA A 11 -32.10 -33.78 51.33
N ILE A 12 -32.00 -35.11 51.34
CA ILE A 12 -30.87 -35.93 50.90
C ILE A 12 -30.92 -36.05 49.38
N LEU A 13 -29.84 -35.70 48.68
CA LEU A 13 -29.58 -36.22 47.34
C LEU A 13 -28.09 -36.58 47.22
N THR A 14 -27.83 -37.87 47.38
CA THR A 14 -26.53 -38.53 47.21
C THR A 14 -26.05 -38.42 45.77
N LEU A 15 -24.93 -37.73 45.55
CA LEU A 15 -24.18 -37.77 44.29
C LEU A 15 -23.10 -38.85 44.42
N VAL A 16 -23.34 -40.01 43.79
CA VAL A 16 -22.35 -41.08 43.64
C VAL A 16 -21.61 -40.84 42.33
N LEU A 17 -20.30 -40.56 42.39
CA LEU A 17 -19.39 -40.71 41.24
C LEU A 17 -19.22 -42.20 40.92
N PRO A 18 -19.25 -42.61 39.64
CA PRO A 18 -18.49 -43.77 39.21
C PRO A 18 -17.35 -43.37 38.28
N ALA A 19 -16.21 -44.00 38.54
CA ALA A 19 -14.99 -43.98 37.75
C ALA A 19 -15.27 -44.42 36.29
N LEU A 20 -14.72 -43.67 35.34
CA LEU A 20 -14.63 -44.12 33.95
C LEU A 20 -13.55 -45.20 33.85
N ALA A 21 -14.00 -46.45 33.75
CA ALA A 21 -13.18 -47.59 33.39
C ALA A 21 -12.83 -47.53 31.89
N CYS A 22 -11.57 -47.85 31.58
CA CYS A 22 -11.06 -48.05 30.23
C CYS A 22 -11.75 -49.27 29.60
N ALA A 23 -12.65 -49.04 28.64
CA ALA A 23 -13.26 -50.08 27.82
C ALA A 23 -12.69 -50.00 26.40
N LYS A 24 -12.12 -51.11 25.93
CA LYS A 24 -11.74 -51.33 24.53
C LYS A 24 -12.98 -51.15 23.66
N GLY A 25 -12.95 -50.16 22.76
CA GLY A 25 -14.04 -49.91 21.83
C GLY A 25 -14.08 -50.98 20.75
N ASP A 26 -15.09 -51.84 20.79
CA ASP A 26 -15.66 -52.44 19.59
C ASP A 26 -16.44 -51.32 18.86
N LEU A 27 -16.11 -51.09 17.59
CA LEU A 27 -16.80 -50.12 16.75
C LEU A 27 -18.18 -50.67 16.38
N GLU A 28 -19.21 -50.25 17.11
CA GLU A 28 -20.60 -50.31 16.62
C GLU A 28 -20.76 -49.29 15.49
N LEU A 29 -21.09 -49.77 14.29
CA LEU A 29 -21.52 -48.92 13.19
C LEU A 29 -22.94 -48.42 13.50
N ASP A 30 -23.03 -47.15 13.89
CA ASP A 30 -24.27 -46.40 14.11
C ASP A 30 -25.23 -46.54 12.91
N ASN A 31 -26.54 -46.57 13.19
CA ASN A 31 -27.65 -46.93 12.30
C ASN A 31 -27.92 -45.88 11.19
N GLN A 32 -26.98 -44.97 10.94
CA GLN A 32 -26.97 -43.97 9.86
C GLN A 32 -25.56 -43.70 9.30
N SER A 33 -24.62 -44.64 9.42
CA SER A 33 -23.29 -44.49 8.84
C SER A 33 -23.34 -44.60 7.30
N SER A 34 -22.93 -43.53 6.61
CA SER A 34 -22.74 -43.54 5.16
C SER A 34 -21.29 -43.89 4.82
N ILE A 35 -21.10 -44.90 3.98
CA ILE A 35 -19.77 -45.32 3.54
C ILE A 35 -19.55 -44.70 2.16
N SER A 36 -18.66 -43.72 2.08
CA SER A 36 -18.22 -43.16 0.80
C SER A 36 -17.02 -43.93 0.27
N MET A 37 -17.07 -44.30 -1.01
CA MET A 37 -15.99 -44.96 -1.76
C MET A 37 -15.88 -44.35 -3.17
N TYR A 38 -14.82 -44.66 -3.90
CA TYR A 38 -14.69 -44.35 -5.33
C TYR A 38 -14.53 -45.60 -6.19
N SER A 39 -14.91 -45.54 -7.46
CA SER A 39 -14.80 -46.67 -8.40
C SER A 39 -13.37 -47.21 -8.47
N GLY A 40 -13.19 -48.52 -8.29
CA GLY A 40 -11.90 -49.20 -8.21
C GLY A 40 -11.27 -49.21 -6.81
N GLN A 41 -11.87 -48.59 -5.80
CA GLN A 41 -11.37 -48.62 -4.42
C GLN A 41 -11.67 -49.96 -3.75
N VAL A 42 -10.64 -50.53 -3.10
CA VAL A 42 -10.79 -51.62 -2.13
C VAL A 42 -10.74 -51.04 -0.73
N ARG A 43 -11.77 -51.30 0.07
CA ARG A 43 -11.83 -50.90 1.47
C ARG A 43 -12.00 -52.13 2.34
N ILE A 44 -11.08 -52.32 3.27
CA ILE A 44 -11.12 -53.42 4.23
C ILE A 44 -11.66 -52.87 5.54
N ILE A 45 -12.73 -53.46 6.05
CA ILE A 45 -13.31 -53.15 7.35
C ILE A 45 -13.10 -54.35 8.26
N PRO A 46 -12.28 -54.26 9.31
CA PRO A 46 -12.12 -55.34 10.27
C PRO A 46 -13.45 -55.57 11.00
N THR A 47 -13.85 -56.82 11.15
CA THR A 47 -15.15 -57.22 11.69
C THR A 47 -15.09 -58.65 12.20
N ASN A 48 -15.30 -58.82 13.52
CA ASN A 48 -15.25 -60.15 14.16
C ASN A 48 -16.64 -60.80 14.32
N THR A 49 -17.69 -60.03 14.07
CA THR A 49 -19.05 -60.33 14.54
C THR A 49 -20.05 -60.51 13.39
N VAL A 50 -19.70 -60.26 12.13
CA VAL A 50 -20.64 -60.42 11.01
C VAL A 50 -20.78 -61.89 10.62
N LYS A 51 -22.04 -62.33 10.50
CA LYS A 51 -22.45 -63.68 10.09
C LYS A 51 -22.80 -63.72 8.61
N ARG A 52 -23.44 -62.68 8.09
CA ARG A 52 -23.91 -62.60 6.70
C ARG A 52 -23.93 -61.16 6.21
N VAL A 53 -23.74 -60.99 4.92
CA VAL A 53 -23.81 -59.69 4.24
C VAL A 53 -24.73 -59.77 3.03
N ALA A 54 -25.42 -58.69 2.74
CA ALA A 54 -26.18 -58.52 1.51
C ALA A 54 -25.96 -57.12 0.95
N VAL A 55 -25.84 -57.04 -0.37
CA VAL A 55 -25.67 -55.80 -1.09
C VAL A 55 -26.87 -55.62 -2.00
N GLY A 56 -27.46 -54.42 -2.02
CA GLY A 56 -28.61 -54.13 -2.86
C GLY A 56 -28.31 -54.25 -4.36
N ASN A 57 -27.17 -53.70 -4.80
CA ASN A 57 -26.75 -53.72 -6.20
C ASN A 57 -25.30 -54.22 -6.32
N GLY A 58 -25.15 -55.51 -6.62
CA GLY A 58 -23.86 -56.18 -6.77
C GLY A 58 -23.03 -55.75 -7.98
N LYS A 59 -23.59 -54.96 -8.93
CA LYS A 59 -22.83 -54.44 -10.08
C LYS A 59 -22.01 -53.20 -9.75
N ILE A 60 -22.30 -52.56 -8.62
CA ILE A 60 -21.61 -51.33 -8.18
C ILE A 60 -20.74 -51.57 -6.95
N LEU A 61 -21.12 -52.51 -6.08
CA LEU A 61 -20.37 -52.87 -4.89
C LEU A 61 -20.32 -54.39 -4.75
N SER A 62 -19.12 -54.95 -4.73
CA SER A 62 -18.89 -56.35 -4.39
C SER A 62 -18.37 -56.43 -2.95
N VAL A 63 -18.95 -57.31 -2.15
CA VAL A 63 -18.60 -57.46 -0.74
C VAL A 63 -18.28 -58.92 -0.45
N THR A 64 -17.08 -59.17 0.05
CA THR A 64 -16.61 -60.51 0.40
C THR A 64 -16.18 -60.54 1.86
N LEU A 65 -16.66 -61.55 2.59
CA LEU A 65 -16.23 -61.81 3.96
C LEU A 65 -15.00 -62.74 3.90
N VAL A 66 -13.85 -62.26 4.38
CA VAL A 66 -12.58 -63.00 4.40
C VAL A 66 -12.34 -63.49 5.82
N ASP A 67 -12.22 -64.82 5.97
CA ASP A 67 -11.93 -65.55 7.23
C ASP A 67 -12.86 -65.22 8.42
N GLY A 68 -14.02 -64.60 8.18
CA GLY A 68 -14.96 -64.16 9.21
C GLY A 68 -14.41 -63.06 10.13
N LYS A 69 -13.31 -62.40 9.74
CA LYS A 69 -12.62 -61.34 10.50
C LYS A 69 -12.51 -60.03 9.74
N GLU A 70 -12.62 -60.05 8.42
CA GLU A 70 -12.46 -58.87 7.58
C GLU A 70 -13.55 -58.82 6.52
N LEU A 71 -14.09 -57.63 6.31
CA LEU A 71 -15.04 -57.34 5.25
C LEU A 71 -14.31 -56.57 4.15
N LEU A 72 -14.19 -57.19 2.99
CA LEU A 72 -13.59 -56.56 1.82
C LEU A 72 -14.71 -56.00 0.94
N LEU A 73 -14.73 -54.68 0.81
CA LEU A 73 -15.61 -53.95 -0.09
C LEU A 73 -14.82 -53.52 -1.32
N LEU A 74 -15.29 -53.92 -2.50
CA LEU A 74 -14.76 -53.52 -3.79
C LEU A 74 -15.82 -52.68 -4.51
N ALA A 75 -15.48 -51.43 -4.81
CA ALA A 75 -16.31 -50.56 -5.63
C ALA A 75 -16.08 -50.85 -7.11
N GLU A 76 -17.06 -51.44 -7.80
CA GLU A 76 -16.96 -51.81 -9.22
C GLU A 76 -17.57 -50.77 -10.17
N GLY A 77 -18.51 -49.95 -9.68
CA GLY A 77 -19.19 -48.95 -10.50
C GLY A 77 -19.74 -47.79 -9.68
N ALA A 78 -19.88 -46.63 -10.31
CA ALA A 78 -20.43 -45.44 -9.68
C ALA A 78 -21.95 -45.56 -9.44
N GLY A 79 -22.42 -45.08 -8.28
CA GLY A 79 -23.83 -45.12 -7.91
C GLY A 79 -24.03 -45.23 -6.40
N GLU A 80 -25.27 -45.51 -6.00
CA GLU A 80 -25.62 -45.71 -4.60
C GLU A 80 -26.17 -47.12 -4.38
N THR A 81 -25.78 -47.74 -3.27
CA THR A 81 -26.31 -49.03 -2.85
C THR A 81 -26.45 -49.12 -1.34
N ASN A 82 -27.24 -50.08 -0.88
CA ASN A 82 -27.38 -50.37 0.55
C ASN A 82 -26.62 -51.65 0.87
N LEU A 83 -25.88 -51.63 1.97
CA LEU A 83 -25.18 -52.75 2.55
C LEU A 83 -25.92 -53.15 3.83
N HIS A 84 -26.43 -54.38 3.87
CA HIS A 84 -27.02 -54.98 5.05
C HIS A 84 -26.05 -55.98 5.67
N LEU A 85 -25.79 -55.81 6.95
CA LEU A 85 -24.91 -56.62 7.77
C LEU A 85 -25.74 -57.31 8.85
N TRP A 86 -25.63 -58.63 8.95
CA TRP A 86 -26.20 -59.41 10.05
C TRP A 86 -25.10 -59.86 10.97
N TYR A 87 -25.21 -59.51 12.24
CA TYR A 87 -24.23 -59.88 13.27
C TYR A 87 -24.58 -61.21 13.96
N LYS A 88 -23.58 -61.83 14.57
CA LYS A 88 -23.71 -63.10 15.31
C LYS A 88 -24.60 -62.97 16.56
N ASN A 89 -24.73 -61.77 17.11
CA ASN A 89 -25.61 -61.44 18.24
C ASN A 89 -27.10 -61.29 17.83
N GLY A 90 -27.42 -61.37 16.53
CA GLY A 90 -28.78 -61.21 16.02
C GLY A 90 -29.15 -59.78 15.64
N GLU A 91 -28.25 -58.81 15.80
CA GLU A 91 -28.47 -57.44 15.37
C GLU A 91 -28.27 -57.28 13.86
N GLU A 92 -29.00 -56.33 13.29
CA GLU A 92 -28.92 -55.96 11.88
C GLU A 92 -28.45 -54.51 11.77
N SER A 93 -27.51 -54.24 10.87
CA SER A 93 -27.08 -52.88 10.54
C SER A 93 -27.21 -52.66 9.05
N ALA A 94 -27.79 -51.53 8.67
CA ALA A 94 -27.91 -51.09 7.28
C ALA A 94 -27.07 -49.84 7.09
N ALA A 95 -26.16 -49.87 6.13
CA ALA A 95 -25.33 -48.73 5.74
C ALA A 95 -25.63 -48.32 4.29
N ARG A 96 -25.74 -47.01 4.05
CA ARG A 96 -25.82 -46.46 2.69
C ARG A 96 -24.41 -46.30 2.15
N VAL A 97 -24.12 -46.92 1.02
CA VAL A 97 -22.82 -46.83 0.34
C VAL A 97 -22.96 -45.96 -0.89
N VAL A 98 -22.17 -44.90 -0.96
CA VAL A 98 -22.13 -43.94 -2.07
C VAL A 98 -20.79 -44.08 -2.77
N ILE A 99 -20.81 -44.47 -4.04
CA ILE A 99 -19.60 -44.70 -4.85
C ILE A 99 -19.49 -43.61 -5.91
N ALA A 100 -18.50 -42.74 -5.75
CA ALA A 100 -18.19 -41.71 -6.73
C ALA A 100 -17.41 -42.31 -7.92
N PRO A 101 -17.58 -41.78 -9.15
CA PRO A 101 -16.86 -42.25 -10.33
C PRO A 101 -15.35 -42.02 -10.28
N LYS A 102 -14.89 -41.06 -9.46
CA LYS A 102 -13.49 -40.73 -9.22
C LYS A 102 -13.29 -40.34 -7.75
N ASP A 103 -12.04 -40.34 -7.30
CA ASP A 103 -11.68 -39.91 -5.95
C ASP A 103 -11.86 -38.38 -5.79
N VAL A 104 -13.05 -38.00 -5.34
CA VAL A 104 -13.42 -36.59 -5.07
C VAL A 104 -12.66 -36.07 -3.85
N GLY A 105 -12.28 -36.94 -2.91
CA GLY A 105 -11.50 -36.58 -1.72
C GLY A 105 -10.10 -36.13 -2.10
N ARG A 106 -9.40 -36.90 -2.92
CA ARG A 106 -8.09 -36.53 -3.46
C ARG A 106 -8.13 -35.25 -4.29
N ALA A 107 -9.17 -35.07 -5.10
CA ALA A 107 -9.36 -33.83 -5.85
C ALA A 107 -9.55 -32.62 -4.90
N ALA A 108 -10.31 -32.77 -3.82
CA ALA A 108 -10.48 -31.72 -2.83
C ALA A 108 -9.18 -31.40 -2.08
N GLU A 109 -8.36 -32.39 -1.75
CA GLU A 109 -7.04 -32.18 -1.15
C GLU A 109 -6.11 -31.42 -2.10
N GLU A 110 -6.06 -31.80 -3.38
CA GLU A 110 -5.26 -31.13 -4.39
C GLU A 110 -5.71 -29.68 -4.59
N ILE A 111 -7.03 -29.45 -4.73
CA ILE A 111 -7.62 -28.11 -4.83
C ILE A 111 -7.29 -27.27 -3.59
N SER A 112 -7.39 -27.85 -2.39
CA SER A 112 -7.04 -27.16 -1.15
C SER A 112 -5.56 -26.78 -1.09
N SER A 113 -4.68 -27.63 -1.63
CA SER A 113 -3.24 -27.36 -1.71
C SER A 113 -2.92 -26.25 -2.71
N LEU A 114 -3.63 -26.20 -3.84
CA LEU A 114 -3.45 -25.20 -4.91
C LEU A 114 -4.01 -23.82 -4.53
N LEU A 115 -5.10 -23.77 -3.77
CA LEU A 115 -5.65 -22.53 -3.24
C LEU A 115 -4.76 -21.93 -2.13
N GLY A 116 -3.92 -22.76 -1.51
CA GLY A 116 -3.05 -22.38 -0.40
C GLY A 116 -3.84 -22.15 0.90
N LYS A 117 -3.16 -22.24 2.04
CA LYS A 117 -3.73 -21.99 3.39
C LYS A 117 -4.11 -20.51 3.64
N ASN A 118 -4.25 -19.70 2.59
CA ASN A 118 -4.57 -18.29 2.75
C ASN A 118 -6.04 -18.16 3.14
N LEU A 119 -6.23 -17.53 4.30
CA LEU A 119 -7.43 -17.53 5.10
C LEU A 119 -8.67 -17.10 4.30
N ASN A 120 -9.80 -17.72 4.64
CA ASN A 120 -11.16 -17.49 4.14
C ASN A 120 -11.63 -18.33 2.95
N THR A 121 -10.87 -19.34 2.50
CA THR A 121 -11.40 -20.42 1.64
C THR A 121 -11.55 -21.72 2.41
N GLN A 122 -12.63 -22.45 2.16
CA GLN A 122 -12.89 -23.77 2.69
C GLN A 122 -13.29 -24.69 1.53
N VAL A 123 -12.61 -25.83 1.42
CA VAL A 123 -12.93 -26.86 0.45
C VAL A 123 -13.65 -27.99 1.19
N ARG A 124 -14.87 -28.32 0.76
CA ARG A 124 -15.66 -29.42 1.32
C ARG A 124 -16.12 -30.35 0.22
N VAL A 125 -16.15 -31.64 0.49
CA VAL A 125 -16.73 -32.64 -0.42
C VAL A 125 -18.18 -32.86 -0.04
N VAL A 126 -19.09 -32.73 -1.00
CA VAL A 126 -20.52 -33.00 -0.84
C VAL A 126 -20.97 -33.90 -1.98
N GLY A 127 -21.19 -35.19 -1.67
CA GLY A 127 -21.54 -36.20 -2.67
C GLY A 127 -20.43 -36.41 -3.69
N ASP A 128 -20.73 -36.19 -4.97
CA ASP A 128 -19.81 -36.30 -6.10
C ASP A 128 -19.09 -34.97 -6.44
N LYS A 129 -19.39 -33.89 -5.70
CA LYS A 129 -18.91 -32.54 -6.00
C LYS A 129 -17.98 -32.01 -4.91
N VAL A 130 -17.05 -31.17 -5.34
CA VAL A 130 -16.19 -30.36 -4.47
C VAL A 130 -16.78 -28.96 -4.39
N ILE A 131 -17.10 -28.50 -3.19
CA ILE A 131 -17.59 -27.15 -2.95
C ILE A 131 -16.42 -26.30 -2.45
N ILE A 132 -16.14 -25.21 -3.16
CA ILE A 132 -15.24 -24.16 -2.70
C ILE A 132 -16.11 -23.05 -2.15
N ASP A 133 -16.07 -22.89 -0.84
CA ASP A 133 -16.74 -21.83 -0.09
C ASP A 133 -15.69 -20.83 0.37
N GLY A 134 -16.07 -19.56 0.48
CA GLY A 134 -15.18 -18.56 1.02
C GLY A 134 -15.76 -17.16 0.95
N LYS A 135 -15.38 -16.33 1.91
CA LYS A 135 -15.83 -14.94 2.02
C LYS A 135 -14.64 -14.00 1.89
N ASN A 136 -14.89 -12.78 1.43
CA ASN A 136 -13.87 -11.75 1.32
C ASN A 136 -12.70 -12.13 0.40
N LEU A 137 -13.01 -12.71 -0.76
CA LEU A 137 -12.00 -13.14 -1.73
C LEU A 137 -11.62 -12.01 -2.68
N SER A 138 -10.31 -11.91 -2.99
CA SER A 138 -9.79 -10.91 -3.93
C SER A 138 -10.17 -11.28 -5.38
N LYS A 139 -10.08 -10.30 -6.30
CA LYS A 139 -10.28 -10.57 -7.74
C LYS A 139 -9.32 -11.63 -8.28
N GLU A 140 -8.10 -11.70 -7.73
CA GLU A 140 -7.11 -12.68 -8.15
C GLU A 140 -7.49 -14.09 -7.66
N ASP A 141 -7.94 -14.22 -6.41
CA ASP A 141 -8.37 -15.49 -5.84
C ASP A 141 -9.59 -16.04 -6.59
N LEU A 142 -10.57 -15.18 -6.90
CA LEU A 142 -11.72 -15.56 -7.72
C LEU A 142 -11.29 -16.03 -9.11
N SER A 143 -10.29 -15.37 -9.73
CA SER A 143 -9.75 -15.82 -11.02
C SER A 143 -9.07 -17.18 -10.92
N ARG A 144 -8.34 -17.47 -9.84
CA ARG A 144 -7.73 -18.78 -9.58
C ARG A 144 -8.80 -19.86 -9.38
N ILE A 145 -9.85 -19.58 -8.61
CA ILE A 145 -10.98 -20.50 -8.39
C ILE A 145 -11.70 -20.81 -9.71
N GLU A 146 -11.96 -19.82 -10.57
CA GLU A 146 -12.57 -20.06 -11.88
C GLU A 146 -11.67 -20.90 -12.80
N LYS A 147 -10.34 -20.72 -12.75
CA LYS A 147 -9.40 -21.60 -13.46
C LYS A 147 -9.45 -23.04 -12.95
N LEU A 148 -9.53 -23.24 -11.64
CA LEU A 148 -9.65 -24.58 -11.04
C LEU A 148 -10.98 -25.25 -11.44
N LYS A 149 -12.08 -24.50 -11.46
CA LYS A 149 -13.38 -25.00 -11.95
C LYS A 149 -13.34 -25.42 -13.42
N ALA A 150 -12.54 -24.76 -14.26
CA ALA A 150 -12.37 -25.16 -15.66
C ALA A 150 -11.61 -26.49 -15.82
N VAL A 151 -10.69 -26.79 -14.89
CA VAL A 151 -9.90 -28.04 -14.87
C VAL A 151 -10.68 -29.19 -14.23
N TYR A 152 -11.36 -28.93 -13.11
CA TYR A 152 -12.13 -29.91 -12.35
C TYR A 152 -13.64 -29.68 -12.53
N GLN A 153 -14.26 -30.45 -13.44
CA GLN A 153 -15.68 -30.28 -13.82
C GLN A 153 -16.68 -30.53 -12.67
N ASN A 154 -16.26 -31.15 -11.58
CA ASN A 154 -17.08 -31.45 -10.40
C ASN A 154 -16.96 -30.40 -9.29
N VAL A 155 -16.41 -29.21 -9.57
CA VAL A 155 -16.26 -28.12 -8.61
C VAL A 155 -17.42 -27.12 -8.69
N ILE A 156 -18.04 -26.82 -7.54
CA ILE A 156 -18.98 -25.71 -7.38
C ILE A 156 -18.26 -24.57 -6.66
N ASN A 157 -18.30 -23.39 -7.27
CA ASN A 157 -17.81 -22.15 -6.68
C ASN A 157 -18.96 -21.42 -5.95
N LEU A 158 -18.88 -21.33 -4.62
CA LEU A 158 -19.77 -20.51 -3.77
C LEU A 158 -19.02 -19.33 -3.15
N ALA A 159 -17.82 -19.01 -3.65
CA ALA A 159 -17.01 -17.91 -3.16
C ALA A 159 -17.70 -16.55 -3.34
N GLU A 160 -17.79 -15.79 -2.25
CA GLU A 160 -18.25 -14.42 -2.26
C GLU A 160 -17.08 -13.45 -2.41
N LYS A 161 -17.24 -12.52 -3.36
CA LYS A 161 -16.32 -11.41 -3.54
C LYS A 161 -16.36 -10.48 -2.33
N GLU A 162 -15.21 -9.98 -1.91
CA GLU A 162 -15.12 -8.96 -0.86
C GLU A 162 -16.01 -7.74 -1.17
N PRO A 163 -17.01 -7.44 -0.30
CA PRO A 163 -17.86 -6.28 -0.45
C PRO A 163 -17.04 -5.06 -0.01
N LEU A 164 -16.42 -4.40 -0.99
CA LEU A 164 -15.66 -3.15 -0.84
C LEU A 164 -14.49 -3.26 0.14
N ARG A 165 -13.34 -3.64 -0.38
CA ARG A 165 -12.08 -3.41 0.33
C ARG A 165 -11.91 -1.90 0.50
N MET A 166 -11.72 -1.43 1.73
CA MET A 166 -11.30 -0.05 1.99
C MET A 166 -9.91 0.12 1.40
N GLU A 167 -9.86 0.52 0.13
CA GLU A 167 -8.61 0.80 -0.56
C GLU A 167 -7.99 2.04 0.08
N LYS A 168 -6.66 2.01 0.23
CA LYS A 168 -5.90 3.12 0.78
C LYS A 168 -6.20 4.39 -0.01
N VAL A 169 -6.39 5.51 0.70
CA VAL A 169 -6.51 6.82 0.06
C VAL A 169 -5.11 7.43 0.04
N VAL A 170 -4.73 8.05 -1.07
CA VAL A 170 -3.49 8.79 -1.19
C VAL A 170 -3.82 10.26 -1.30
N LEU A 171 -3.35 11.06 -0.35
CA LEU A 171 -3.30 12.49 -0.42
C LEU A 171 -2.05 12.91 -1.17
N LEU A 172 -2.22 13.81 -2.12
CA LEU A 172 -1.13 14.41 -2.85
C LEU A 172 -1.02 15.88 -2.46
N ASP A 173 0.15 16.26 -1.91
CA ASP A 173 0.53 17.65 -1.68
C ASP A 173 1.48 18.07 -2.80
N VAL A 174 1.04 19.03 -3.63
CA VAL A 174 1.83 19.58 -4.71
C VAL A 174 2.15 21.03 -4.38
N LYS A 175 3.43 21.41 -4.43
CA LYS A 175 3.86 22.81 -4.31
C LYS A 175 4.42 23.29 -5.62
N ILE A 176 3.89 24.41 -6.11
CA ILE A 176 4.36 25.06 -7.32
C ILE A 176 5.17 26.26 -6.90
N LEU A 177 6.46 26.24 -7.22
CA LEU A 177 7.41 27.28 -6.85
C LEU A 177 7.95 27.94 -8.10
N LYS A 178 8.04 29.27 -8.10
CA LYS A 178 8.84 30.02 -9.07
C LYS A 178 10.19 30.32 -8.43
N MET A 179 11.26 29.84 -9.01
CA MET A 179 12.61 29.91 -8.43
C MET A 179 13.58 30.55 -9.41
N LYS A 180 14.52 31.38 -8.91
CA LYS A 180 15.62 31.87 -9.74
C LYS A 180 16.54 30.71 -10.14
N LYS A 181 17.03 30.75 -11.38
CA LYS A 181 17.87 29.70 -11.98
C LYS A 181 19.16 29.41 -11.21
N ASP A 182 19.81 30.45 -10.68
CA ASP A 182 21.02 30.33 -9.86
C ASP A 182 20.84 29.44 -8.62
N PHE A 183 19.69 29.58 -7.95
CA PHE A 183 19.37 28.76 -6.80
C PHE A 183 19.05 27.31 -7.20
N PHE A 184 18.30 27.12 -8.29
CA PHE A 184 17.98 25.79 -8.83
C PHE A 184 19.26 24.97 -9.12
N ARG A 185 20.29 25.61 -9.70
CA ARG A 185 21.61 25.00 -9.95
C ARG A 185 22.27 24.49 -8.67
N SER A 186 22.14 25.21 -7.55
CA SER A 186 22.72 24.81 -6.25
C SER A 186 22.05 23.56 -5.65
N LEU A 187 20.80 23.26 -6.05
CA LEU A 187 20.09 22.03 -5.66
C LEU A 187 20.56 20.81 -6.46
N GLY A 188 20.87 20.97 -7.75
CA GLY A 188 21.21 19.88 -8.66
C GLY A 188 22.57 19.20 -8.44
N VAL A 189 23.49 19.83 -7.69
CA VAL A 189 24.89 19.36 -7.57
C VAL A 189 25.10 18.37 -6.41
N ASN A 190 24.16 18.23 -5.46
CA ASN A 190 24.31 17.31 -4.32
C ASN A 190 22.97 16.66 -3.92
N TRP A 191 22.58 15.59 -4.61
CA TRP A 191 21.37 14.79 -4.34
C TRP A 191 21.56 13.71 -3.24
N ASN A 192 22.47 13.91 -2.29
CA ASN A 192 22.61 12.96 -1.19
C ASN A 192 21.41 13.11 -0.24
N GLN A 193 20.45 12.19 -0.33
CA GLN A 193 19.17 12.18 0.39
C GLN A 193 19.27 11.75 1.87
N SER A 194 20.42 11.88 2.54
CA SER A 194 20.55 11.43 3.94
C SER A 194 21.27 12.38 4.90
N MET A 195 20.47 12.84 5.87
CA MET A 195 20.71 12.94 7.33
C MET A 195 21.80 13.88 7.88
N ALA A 196 21.38 15.02 8.46
CA ALA A 196 21.20 15.26 9.91
C ALA A 196 20.83 16.76 10.08
N GLY A 197 19.96 17.08 11.05
CA GLY A 197 19.61 18.48 11.37
C GLY A 197 20.80 19.29 11.88
N PRO A 198 20.57 20.53 12.37
CA PRO A 198 21.63 21.33 12.99
C PRO A 198 22.33 20.50 14.07
N GLN A 199 23.65 20.35 13.96
CA GLN A 199 24.44 19.64 14.96
C GLN A 199 25.48 20.58 15.56
N ALA A 200 25.61 20.50 16.88
CA ALA A 200 26.62 21.20 17.66
C ALA A 200 27.41 20.16 18.46
N GLY A 201 28.74 20.27 18.45
CA GLY A 201 29.62 19.37 19.17
C GLY A 201 30.82 20.11 19.74
N ILE A 202 31.39 19.57 20.81
CA ILE A 202 32.66 20.06 21.38
C ILE A 202 33.73 19.04 21.01
N VAL A 203 34.80 19.51 20.36
CA VAL A 203 35.94 18.70 19.93
C VAL A 203 37.24 19.31 20.44
N GLY A 204 38.25 18.48 20.69
CA GLY A 204 39.55 18.97 21.15
C GLY A 204 40.62 17.91 20.99
N ASP A 205 41.77 18.30 20.44
CA ASP A 205 42.90 17.40 20.28
C ASP A 205 43.77 17.42 21.54
N PHE A 206 43.92 16.27 22.19
CA PHE A 206 44.86 16.11 23.31
C PHE A 206 46.33 16.09 22.86
N SER A 207 46.57 15.67 21.61
CA SER A 207 47.88 15.71 20.95
C SER A 207 47.65 15.95 19.47
N SER A 208 48.27 16.98 18.91
CA SER A 208 48.14 17.36 17.49
C SER A 208 49.51 17.48 16.84
N ASN A 209 49.56 17.20 15.54
CA ASN A 209 50.75 17.35 14.70
C ASN A 209 50.34 18.10 13.41
N PRO A 210 51.10 19.09 12.93
CA PRO A 210 50.80 19.81 11.69
C PRO A 210 50.76 18.94 10.42
N TYR A 211 51.34 17.73 10.43
CA TYR A 211 51.43 16.88 9.24
C TYR A 211 50.33 15.82 9.14
N PHE A 212 49.70 15.44 10.26
CA PHE A 212 48.74 14.33 10.28
C PHE A 212 47.78 14.45 11.46
N ARG A 213 46.48 14.32 11.19
CA ARG A 213 45.41 14.18 12.19
C ARG A 213 44.92 12.73 12.15
N MET A 214 44.85 12.09 13.31
CA MET A 214 44.18 10.80 13.44
C MET A 214 42.67 11.03 13.23
N GLY A 215 42.09 10.43 12.19
CA GLY A 215 40.65 10.51 11.94
C GLY A 215 39.88 9.92 13.12
N VAL A 216 38.72 10.52 13.46
CA VAL A 216 37.84 9.98 14.50
C VAL A 216 37.46 8.55 14.10
N PRO A 217 37.75 7.51 14.90
CA PRO A 217 37.47 6.14 14.51
C PRO A 217 35.96 5.94 14.34
N THR A 218 35.52 5.70 13.10
CA THR A 218 34.16 5.31 12.75
C THR A 218 34.14 3.79 12.56
N THR A 219 34.17 3.02 13.63
CA THR A 219 34.36 1.57 13.52
C THR A 219 33.03 0.80 13.51
N ASN A 220 32.68 0.24 12.35
CA ASN A 220 32.31 -1.18 12.27
C ASN A 220 33.61 -2.00 12.31
N GLY A 221 34.26 -2.05 13.48
CA GLY A 221 35.57 -2.68 13.68
C GLY A 221 35.61 -3.42 15.01
N THR A 222 35.73 -4.73 14.93
CA THR A 222 35.62 -5.68 16.03
C THR A 222 36.92 -5.77 16.83
N GLY A 223 36.89 -5.48 18.13
CA GLY A 223 37.88 -6.05 19.07
C GLY A 223 38.91 -5.12 19.73
N GLY A 224 38.51 -3.95 20.25
CA GLY A 224 39.34 -3.13 21.14
C GLY A 224 38.53 -2.44 22.25
N PRO A 225 39.16 -1.86 23.29
CA PRO A 225 38.46 -1.26 24.45
C PRO A 225 37.52 -0.10 24.10
N LEU A 226 37.58 0.41 22.87
CA LEU A 226 36.76 1.50 22.33
C LEU A 226 35.69 1.03 21.33
N ALA A 227 35.55 -0.28 21.09
CA ALA A 227 34.68 -0.85 20.05
C ALA A 227 33.17 -0.64 20.28
N ASN A 228 32.77 -0.04 21.40
CA ASN A 228 31.36 0.21 21.75
C ASN A 228 31.03 1.69 22.01
N PHE A 229 31.90 2.61 21.58
CA PHE A 229 31.70 4.05 21.74
C PHE A 229 31.36 4.69 20.38
N SER A 230 30.07 4.75 20.03
CA SER A 230 29.62 5.38 18.76
C SER A 230 29.34 6.87 18.97
N LEU A 231 30.22 7.73 18.44
CA LEU A 231 29.96 9.16 18.29
C LEU A 231 29.31 9.41 16.93
N PRO A 232 28.20 10.18 16.83
CA PRO A 232 27.62 10.56 15.54
C PRO A 232 28.65 11.40 14.76
N SER A 233 29.25 10.80 13.74
CA SER A 233 30.50 11.28 13.12
C SER A 233 30.31 12.03 11.79
N SER A 234 29.08 12.38 11.41
CA SER A 234 28.74 12.83 10.05
C SER A 234 29.06 14.30 9.73
N GLY A 235 29.61 15.09 10.67
CA GLY A 235 30.20 16.41 10.36
C GLY A 235 31.42 16.78 11.20
N LEU A 236 32.15 15.76 11.66
CA LEU A 236 33.49 15.89 12.24
C LEU A 236 34.59 15.45 11.25
N GLN A 237 34.22 15.21 9.99
CA GLN A 237 35.11 14.67 8.95
C GLN A 237 36.04 15.70 8.32
N ASP A 238 35.75 17.00 8.46
CA ASP A 238 36.51 18.08 7.80
C ASP A 238 37.03 19.13 8.80
N LEU A 239 37.58 18.65 9.93
CA LEU A 239 38.20 19.50 10.94
C LEU A 239 39.61 19.94 10.49
N PRO A 240 40.03 21.19 10.77
CA PRO A 240 41.38 21.64 10.46
C PRO A 240 42.45 20.78 11.17
N LEU A 241 43.66 20.73 10.63
CA LEU A 241 44.78 19.90 11.12
C LEU A 241 45.10 20.10 12.61
N LYS A 242 44.72 21.24 13.18
CA LYS A 242 44.83 21.53 14.62
C LYS A 242 43.53 22.14 15.13
N VAL A 243 42.95 21.54 16.16
CA VAL A 243 41.78 22.08 16.86
C VAL A 243 42.15 22.26 18.33
N ALA A 244 41.91 23.45 18.87
CA ALA A 244 42.18 23.74 20.27
C ALA A 244 41.33 22.83 21.19
N PRO A 245 41.82 22.46 22.38
CA PRO A 245 41.01 21.74 23.36
C PRO A 245 39.70 22.50 23.62
N PHE A 246 38.57 21.77 23.62
CA PHE A 246 37.23 22.31 23.89
C PHE A 246 36.67 23.28 22.84
N ALA A 247 37.11 23.19 21.58
CA ALA A 247 36.54 23.97 20.50
C ALA A 247 35.11 23.52 20.16
N THR A 248 34.20 24.48 20.06
CA THR A 248 32.81 24.27 19.62
C THR A 248 32.74 24.25 18.10
N ASN A 249 32.18 23.19 17.52
CA ASN A 249 31.94 23.08 16.09
C ASN A 249 30.42 23.10 15.81
N PHE A 250 30.01 23.84 14.78
CA PHE A 250 28.62 23.98 14.34
C PHE A 250 28.54 23.72 12.84
N GLY A 251 27.72 22.74 12.43
CA GLY A 251 27.59 22.34 11.02
C GLY A 251 26.13 22.24 10.58
N ILE A 252 25.85 22.59 9.32
CA ILE A 252 24.52 22.50 8.72
C ILE A 252 24.57 21.58 7.49
N ILE A 253 23.94 20.41 7.57
CA ILE A 253 23.67 19.54 6.43
C ILE A 253 22.20 19.72 6.07
N THR A 254 21.91 20.55 5.05
CA THR A 254 20.53 20.91 4.70
C THR A 254 19.85 19.84 3.84
N SER A 255 18.60 19.49 4.18
CA SER A 255 17.69 18.80 3.25
C SER A 255 17.24 19.76 2.13
N ILE A 256 16.71 19.20 1.03
CA ILE A 256 16.11 19.99 -0.06
C ILE A 256 14.98 20.89 0.46
N ALA A 257 14.17 20.40 1.39
CA ALA A 257 13.09 21.16 2.01
C ALA A 257 13.60 22.36 2.83
N SER A 258 14.70 22.21 3.58
CA SER A 258 15.30 23.31 4.35
C SER A 258 15.90 24.39 3.45
N ARG A 259 16.54 23.99 2.35
CA ARG A 259 17.06 24.95 1.34
C ARG A 259 15.92 25.72 0.68
N ILE A 260 14.84 25.03 0.32
CA ILE A 260 13.66 25.65 -0.28
C ILE A 260 13.00 26.62 0.70
N ASN A 261 12.85 26.26 1.98
CA ASN A 261 12.33 27.17 2.99
C ASN A 261 13.21 28.40 3.21
N PHE A 262 14.54 28.25 3.15
CA PHE A 262 15.47 29.38 3.20
C PHE A 262 15.39 30.26 1.94
N ALA A 263 15.24 29.67 0.76
CA ALA A 263 15.01 30.42 -0.48
C ALA A 263 13.69 31.19 -0.49
N LEU A 264 12.64 30.60 0.09
CA LEU A 264 11.36 31.28 0.32
C LEU A 264 11.52 32.47 1.26
N GLN A 265 12.33 32.34 2.33
CA GLN A 265 12.60 33.44 3.27
C GLN A 265 13.45 34.56 2.66
N ASN A 266 14.43 34.23 1.81
CA ASN A 266 15.31 35.21 1.17
C ASN A 266 14.74 35.83 -0.11
N GLY A 267 13.56 35.40 -0.57
CA GLY A 267 12.93 35.89 -1.81
C GLY A 267 13.57 35.36 -3.10
N ASP A 268 14.29 34.25 -3.03
CA ASP A 268 14.88 33.56 -4.19
C ASP A 268 13.94 32.49 -4.77
N ALA A 269 12.91 32.11 -3.99
CA ALA A 269 11.78 31.31 -4.43
C ALA A 269 10.47 31.98 -3.99
N TYR A 270 9.43 31.84 -4.81
CA TYR A 270 8.08 32.31 -4.53
C TYR A 270 7.09 31.15 -4.71
N GLU A 271 6.26 30.91 -3.72
CA GLU A 271 5.18 29.92 -3.82
C GLU A 271 4.03 30.48 -4.65
N ILE A 272 3.69 29.79 -5.74
CA ILE A 272 2.61 30.16 -6.65
C ILE A 272 1.30 29.51 -6.20
N ALA A 273 1.35 28.23 -5.82
CA ALA A 273 0.18 27.50 -5.38
C ALA A 273 0.52 26.21 -4.63
N ASN A 274 -0.42 25.78 -3.78
CA ASN A 274 -0.39 24.51 -3.05
C ASN A 274 -1.70 23.73 -3.25
N PRO A 275 -1.95 23.12 -4.42
CA PRO A 275 -3.10 22.24 -4.58
C PRO A 275 -2.91 20.94 -3.78
N LYS A 276 -3.89 20.64 -2.92
CA LYS A 276 -3.99 19.38 -2.19
C LYS A 276 -5.19 18.59 -2.69
N LEU A 277 -4.97 17.34 -3.09
CA LEU A 277 -6.04 16.50 -3.62
C LEU A 277 -5.83 15.05 -3.16
N SER A 278 -6.92 14.39 -2.77
CA SER A 278 -6.91 12.99 -2.35
C SER A 278 -7.56 12.10 -3.39
N ALA A 279 -7.00 10.91 -3.63
CA ALA A 279 -7.55 9.94 -4.57
C ALA A 279 -7.46 8.51 -4.01
N LYS A 280 -8.43 7.68 -4.40
CA LYS A 280 -8.42 6.25 -4.05
C LYS A 280 -7.31 5.53 -4.81
N SER A 281 -6.52 4.72 -4.10
CA SER A 281 -5.49 3.88 -4.70
C SER A 281 -6.07 2.91 -5.72
N GLY A 282 -5.56 2.91 -6.96
CA GLY A 282 -6.01 1.99 -8.01
C GLY A 282 -7.36 2.33 -8.64
N SER A 283 -7.86 3.56 -8.43
CA SER A 283 -9.04 4.07 -9.13
C SER A 283 -8.84 4.04 -10.66
N LYS A 284 -9.90 3.67 -11.40
CA LYS A 284 -9.88 3.72 -12.88
C LYS A 284 -9.92 5.15 -13.40
N GLU A 285 -10.55 6.04 -12.65
CA GLU A 285 -10.67 7.46 -13.01
C GLU A 285 -9.62 8.25 -12.22
N PRO A 286 -8.81 9.09 -12.90
CA PRO A 286 -7.85 9.97 -12.23
C PRO A 286 -8.59 11.03 -11.41
N ALA A 287 -8.00 11.43 -10.29
CA ALA A 287 -8.46 12.63 -9.61
C ALA A 287 -7.97 13.85 -10.37
N GLU A 288 -8.86 14.79 -10.63
CA GLU A 288 -8.59 16.01 -11.38
C GLU A 288 -8.99 17.24 -10.56
N PHE A 289 -8.10 18.24 -10.58
CA PHE A 289 -8.32 19.55 -10.00
C PHE A 289 -7.98 20.60 -11.06
N LEU A 290 -8.89 21.54 -11.27
CA LEU A 290 -8.71 22.70 -12.14
C LEU A 290 -9.09 23.95 -11.34
N ALA A 291 -8.13 24.85 -11.16
CA ALA A 291 -8.35 26.17 -10.60
C ALA A 291 -7.96 27.23 -11.62
N GLY A 292 -8.97 27.91 -12.18
CA GLY A 292 -8.76 28.95 -13.18
C GLY A 292 -10.06 29.34 -13.88
N GLY A 293 -9.96 29.66 -15.16
CA GLY A 293 -11.10 30.13 -15.95
C GLY A 293 -11.11 29.57 -17.36
N GLN A 294 -12.04 30.06 -18.18
CA GLN A 294 -12.19 29.67 -19.58
C GLN A 294 -12.12 30.91 -20.47
N ILE A 295 -11.37 30.81 -21.57
CA ILE A 295 -11.37 31.83 -22.62
C ILE A 295 -12.20 31.33 -23.80
N PRO A 296 -13.22 32.07 -24.25
CA PRO A 296 -13.91 31.78 -25.49
C PRO A 296 -13.04 32.16 -26.69
N ILE A 297 -12.77 31.19 -27.55
CA ILE A 297 -12.03 31.36 -28.80
C ILE A 297 -13.04 31.27 -29.96
N PRO A 298 -13.31 32.36 -30.69
CA PRO A 298 -14.15 32.31 -31.87
C PRO A 298 -13.42 31.61 -33.03
N LEU A 299 -14.04 30.57 -33.58
CA LEU A 299 -13.63 29.88 -34.78
C LEU A 299 -14.58 30.24 -35.93
N ALA A 300 -14.02 30.77 -37.01
CA ALA A 300 -14.77 30.95 -38.24
C ALA A 300 -14.98 29.57 -38.88
N ILE A 301 -16.22 29.08 -38.84
CA ILE A 301 -16.65 27.95 -39.65
C ILE A 301 -17.17 28.52 -40.99
N GLY A 302 -16.97 27.81 -42.10
CA GLY A 302 -17.30 28.32 -43.44
C GLY A 302 -18.72 28.88 -43.57
N PHE A 303 -18.95 29.73 -44.58
CA PHE A 303 -20.23 30.43 -44.82
C PHE A 303 -20.60 31.52 -43.79
N GLY A 304 -19.61 32.17 -43.16
CA GLY A 304 -19.85 33.32 -42.27
C GLY A 304 -20.44 32.96 -40.91
N GLN A 305 -20.49 31.67 -40.56
CA GLN A 305 -20.87 31.21 -39.23
C GLN A 305 -19.66 31.27 -38.29
N THR A 306 -19.91 31.62 -37.03
CA THR A 306 -18.88 31.61 -35.99
C THR A 306 -19.26 30.59 -34.92
N SER A 307 -18.33 29.69 -34.61
CA SER A 307 -18.44 28.74 -33.50
C SER A 307 -17.52 29.20 -32.38
N VAL A 308 -17.89 28.99 -31.12
CA VAL A 308 -17.06 29.39 -29.97
C VAL A 308 -16.58 28.14 -29.26
N ILE A 309 -15.26 27.99 -29.09
CA ILE A 309 -14.65 26.94 -28.27
C ILE A 309 -14.09 27.55 -26.99
N PHE A 310 -14.43 26.96 -25.84
CA PHE A 310 -13.88 27.35 -24.55
C PHE A 310 -12.58 26.62 -24.28
N LYS A 311 -11.52 27.36 -24.00
CA LYS A 311 -10.22 26.82 -23.59
C LYS A 311 -9.96 27.16 -22.13
N ASP A 312 -9.81 26.14 -21.30
CA ASP A 312 -9.44 26.31 -19.89
C ASP A 312 -8.03 26.88 -19.76
N PHE A 313 -7.82 27.69 -18.73
CA PHE A 313 -6.51 28.11 -18.26
C PHE A 313 -6.47 28.14 -16.72
N GLY A 314 -5.28 28.26 -16.14
CA GLY A 314 -5.02 28.20 -14.71
C GLY A 314 -4.18 26.99 -14.32
N ILE A 315 -4.37 26.50 -13.10
CA ILE A 315 -3.64 25.36 -12.53
C ILE A 315 -4.49 24.10 -12.71
N ARG A 316 -3.97 23.13 -13.44
CA ARG A 316 -4.57 21.83 -13.67
C ARG A 316 -3.66 20.74 -13.12
N LEU A 317 -4.18 19.96 -12.19
CA LEU A 317 -3.52 18.79 -11.60
C LEU A 317 -4.38 17.57 -11.88
N LYS A 318 -3.81 16.53 -12.49
CA LYS A 318 -4.45 15.21 -12.58
C LYS A 318 -3.50 14.16 -12.06
N PHE A 319 -3.99 13.24 -11.24
CA PHE A 319 -3.15 12.14 -10.79
C PHE A 319 -3.91 10.83 -10.55
N SER A 320 -3.17 9.73 -10.67
CA SER A 320 -3.63 8.38 -10.39
C SER A 320 -2.61 7.68 -9.50
N PRO A 321 -2.91 7.48 -8.20
CA PRO A 321 -2.01 6.79 -7.30
C PRO A 321 -2.33 5.28 -7.23
N VAL A 322 -1.30 4.47 -7.02
CA VAL A 322 -1.40 3.06 -6.65
C VAL A 322 -0.44 2.82 -5.48
N ALA A 323 -1.01 2.56 -4.30
CA ALA A 323 -0.26 2.24 -3.09
C ALA A 323 -0.10 0.73 -2.93
N ASP A 324 1.11 0.28 -2.63
CA ASP A 324 1.40 -1.11 -2.28
C ASP A 324 1.12 -1.39 -0.79
N ASP A 325 1.31 -2.64 -0.35
CA ASP A 325 1.13 -3.03 1.06
C ASP A 325 2.16 -2.39 2.00
N ARG A 326 3.34 -1.99 1.49
CA ARG A 326 4.43 -1.32 2.22
C ARG A 326 4.29 0.21 2.24
N ASN A 327 3.19 0.76 1.72
CA ASN A 327 2.93 2.20 1.58
C ASN A 327 3.87 2.93 0.59
N ASN A 328 4.53 2.23 -0.32
CA ASN A 328 5.11 2.87 -1.49
C ASN A 328 3.99 3.25 -2.45
N VAL A 329 4.12 4.40 -3.09
CA VAL A 329 3.11 4.96 -3.99
C VAL A 329 3.71 5.06 -5.37
N SER A 330 3.13 4.31 -6.30
CA SER A 330 3.29 4.55 -7.73
C SER A 330 2.32 5.65 -8.14
N LEU A 331 2.83 6.71 -8.74
CA LEU A 331 2.08 7.92 -9.04
C LEU A 331 2.24 8.25 -10.51
N LYS A 332 1.13 8.24 -11.24
CA LYS A 332 1.02 8.87 -12.55
C LYS A 332 0.46 10.28 -12.35
N ILE A 333 1.23 11.30 -12.69
CA ILE A 333 0.88 12.69 -12.43
C ILE A 333 1.01 13.55 -13.69
N PHE A 334 0.04 14.44 -13.85
CA PHE A 334 -0.01 15.47 -14.85
C PHE A 334 -0.21 16.81 -14.14
N THR A 335 0.72 17.73 -14.37
CA THR A 335 0.64 19.11 -13.86
C THR A 335 0.71 20.06 -15.02
N GLU A 336 -0.16 21.06 -15.02
CA GLU A 336 -0.17 22.14 -15.99
C GLU A 336 -0.49 23.45 -15.28
N ILE A 337 0.29 24.47 -15.57
CA ILE A 337 0.00 25.85 -15.19
C ILE A 337 -0.05 26.69 -16.46
N SER A 338 -1.13 27.44 -16.62
CA SER A 338 -1.39 28.25 -17.80
C SER A 338 -1.86 29.63 -17.41
N ASN A 339 -1.15 30.64 -17.89
CA ASN A 339 -1.45 32.04 -17.66
C ASN A 339 -1.74 32.72 -18.99
N ILE A 340 -2.63 33.71 -18.96
CA ILE A 340 -2.97 34.52 -20.12
C ILE A 340 -1.79 35.46 -20.40
N ASP A 341 -1.34 35.50 -21.66
CA ASP A 341 -0.36 36.46 -22.14
C ASP A 341 -1.05 37.51 -23.05
N PRO A 342 -1.36 38.70 -22.52
CA PRO A 342 -1.99 39.77 -23.30
C PRO A 342 -1.04 40.44 -24.29
N SER A 343 0.27 40.17 -24.25
CA SER A 343 1.24 40.75 -25.20
C SER A 343 1.21 40.05 -26.56
N LEU A 344 0.76 38.80 -26.60
CA LEU A 344 0.64 37.99 -27.81
C LEU A 344 -0.84 37.81 -28.15
N THR A 345 -1.44 38.72 -28.93
CA THR A 345 -2.85 38.61 -29.34
C THR A 345 -3.00 38.39 -30.84
N VAL A 346 -3.81 37.41 -31.24
CA VAL A 346 -4.17 37.17 -32.65
C VAL A 346 -5.68 37.19 -32.78
N GLY A 347 -6.23 38.10 -33.59
CA GLY A 347 -7.68 38.20 -33.79
C GLY A 347 -8.49 38.52 -32.53
N GLY A 348 -7.90 39.24 -31.57
CA GLY A 348 -8.53 39.57 -30.28
C GLY A 348 -8.47 38.47 -29.22
N VAL A 349 -7.88 37.31 -29.52
CA VAL A 349 -7.65 36.21 -28.57
C VAL A 349 -6.23 36.31 -28.01
N PRO A 350 -6.04 36.40 -26.68
CA PRO A 350 -4.71 36.42 -26.08
C PRO A 350 -4.06 35.04 -26.13
N GLY A 351 -2.74 35.04 -26.17
CA GLY A 351 -1.89 33.87 -26.08
C GLY A 351 -1.88 33.29 -24.66
N PHE A 352 -1.22 32.14 -24.51
CA PHE A 352 -1.05 31.49 -23.23
C PHE A 352 0.42 31.16 -23.00
N PHE A 353 0.91 31.48 -21.81
CA PHE A 353 2.12 30.89 -21.28
C PHE A 353 1.73 29.60 -20.54
N THR A 354 2.17 28.44 -21.03
CA THR A 354 1.82 27.14 -20.47
C THR A 354 3.09 26.37 -20.11
N SER A 355 3.18 25.95 -18.84
CA SER A 355 4.16 24.96 -18.39
C SER A 355 3.43 23.68 -18.01
N ARG A 356 3.88 22.54 -18.55
CA ARG A 356 3.23 21.24 -18.39
C ARG A 356 4.27 20.15 -18.17
N THR A 357 4.02 19.29 -17.20
CA THR A 357 4.86 18.13 -16.88
C THR A 357 3.97 16.90 -16.70
N GLN A 358 4.38 15.77 -17.30
CA GLN A 358 3.72 14.48 -17.14
C GLN A 358 4.76 13.41 -16.83
N GLU A 359 4.62 12.77 -15.67
CA GLU A 359 5.58 11.79 -15.18
C GLU A 359 4.88 10.59 -14.54
N GLU A 360 5.60 9.46 -14.51
CA GLU A 360 5.20 8.25 -13.79
C GLU A 360 6.35 7.86 -12.87
N ILE A 361 6.14 8.00 -11.57
CA ILE A 361 7.18 7.94 -10.54
C ILE A 361 6.78 6.99 -9.43
N ASN A 362 7.77 6.43 -8.73
CA ASN A 362 7.55 5.65 -7.52
C ASN A 362 8.21 6.38 -6.35
N LEU A 363 7.44 6.68 -5.31
CA LEU A 363 7.91 7.39 -4.11
C LEU A 363 7.51 6.60 -2.87
N LYS A 364 8.28 6.70 -1.79
CA LYS A 364 7.80 6.20 -0.49
C LYS A 364 6.79 7.18 0.10
N ASN A 365 5.98 6.68 1.04
CA ASN A 365 5.06 7.51 1.80
C ASN A 365 5.78 8.71 2.44
N GLY A 366 5.36 9.93 2.08
CA GLY A 366 5.90 11.18 2.62
C GLY A 366 7.21 11.67 1.99
N GLU A 367 7.78 10.97 1.00
CA GLU A 367 8.95 11.46 0.28
C GLU A 367 8.56 12.53 -0.76
N THR A 368 9.31 13.62 -0.82
CA THR A 368 9.09 14.69 -1.79
C THR A 368 9.99 14.51 -3.00
N LEU A 369 9.41 14.52 -4.20
CA LEU A 369 10.14 14.60 -5.46
C LEU A 369 10.02 15.99 -6.08
N VAL A 370 11.07 16.41 -6.77
CA VAL A 370 11.10 17.61 -7.61
C VAL A 370 10.98 17.20 -9.07
N MET A 371 9.92 17.62 -9.77
CA MET A 371 9.60 17.13 -11.14
C MET A 371 9.88 18.14 -12.27
N SER A 372 10.30 19.38 -12.00
CA SER A 372 10.56 20.30 -13.12
C SER A 372 11.69 21.29 -12.86
N GLY A 373 12.48 21.48 -13.91
CA GLY A 373 13.44 22.55 -14.16
C GLY A 373 14.05 22.36 -15.56
N LEU A 374 13.78 23.28 -16.49
CA LEU A 374 14.45 23.34 -17.79
C LEU A 374 15.68 24.23 -17.64
N ILE A 375 16.88 23.67 -17.82
CA ILE A 375 18.12 24.46 -17.85
C ILE A 375 18.31 24.96 -19.28
N ASP A 376 17.88 26.19 -19.58
CA ASP A 376 18.29 26.88 -20.81
C ASP A 376 19.69 27.51 -20.63
N HIS A 377 20.44 27.82 -21.69
CA HIS A 377 21.74 28.51 -21.57
C HIS A 377 21.68 29.84 -22.34
N SER A 378 21.39 30.91 -21.62
CA SER A 378 21.21 32.26 -22.17
C SER A 378 21.99 33.26 -21.30
N LEU A 379 23.33 33.21 -21.43
CA LEU A 379 24.20 34.21 -20.82
C LEU A 379 24.32 35.39 -21.79
N SER A 380 23.50 36.43 -21.57
CA SER A 380 23.61 37.70 -22.28
C SER A 380 24.32 38.72 -21.39
N GLN A 381 25.64 38.87 -21.58
CA GLN A 381 26.42 39.89 -20.89
C GLN A 381 26.52 41.13 -21.78
N ASN A 382 25.85 42.21 -21.40
CA ASN A 382 25.91 43.48 -22.11
C ASN A 382 26.74 44.48 -21.28
N SER A 383 27.98 44.72 -21.70
CA SER A 383 28.89 45.66 -21.02
C SER A 383 28.96 46.96 -21.80
N ASN A 384 28.42 48.04 -21.23
CA ASN A 384 28.59 49.37 -21.77
C ASN A 384 29.88 49.98 -21.22
N LYS A 385 30.86 50.27 -22.10
CA LYS A 385 32.13 50.91 -21.73
C LYS A 385 32.39 52.14 -22.58
N ILE A 386 32.96 53.17 -21.97
CA ILE A 386 33.46 54.34 -22.71
C ILE A 386 34.75 53.93 -23.43
N PRO A 387 34.85 54.08 -24.76
CA PRO A 387 36.04 53.69 -25.52
C PRO A 387 37.28 54.47 -25.01
N GLY A 388 38.39 53.75 -24.83
CA GLY A 388 39.63 54.27 -24.24
C GLY A 388 39.71 54.11 -22.72
N LEU A 389 38.85 54.81 -21.97
CA LEU A 389 38.90 54.85 -20.50
C LEU A 389 38.49 53.53 -19.82
N GLY A 390 37.64 52.73 -20.46
CA GLY A 390 37.16 51.46 -19.90
C GLY A 390 38.20 50.32 -19.85
N ASN A 391 39.37 50.46 -20.46
CA ASN A 391 40.40 49.41 -20.50
C ASN A 391 41.59 49.68 -19.55
N ILE A 392 41.55 50.75 -18.73
CA ILE A 392 42.64 51.10 -17.81
C ILE A 392 42.64 50.12 -16.61
N PRO A 393 43.77 49.47 -16.27
CA PRO A 393 43.88 48.65 -15.07
C PRO A 393 43.51 49.48 -13.82
N ILE A 394 42.74 48.91 -12.90
CA ILE A 394 42.29 49.54 -11.63
C ILE A 394 41.23 50.65 -11.84
N LEU A 395 41.45 51.62 -12.72
CA LEU A 395 40.56 52.78 -12.93
C LEU A 395 39.40 52.52 -13.91
N GLY A 396 39.52 51.54 -14.80
CA GLY A 396 38.50 51.22 -15.82
C GLY A 396 37.16 50.74 -15.23
N TYR A 397 37.15 50.26 -13.98
CA TYR A 397 35.93 49.84 -13.28
C TYR A 397 34.94 50.98 -13.00
N LEU A 398 35.41 52.23 -12.93
CA LEU A 398 34.56 53.42 -12.73
C LEU A 398 33.90 53.91 -14.03
N PHE A 399 34.37 53.44 -15.18
CA PHE A 399 33.95 53.86 -16.52
C PHE A 399 33.34 52.72 -17.36
N LYS A 400 33.04 51.59 -16.70
CA LYS A 400 32.23 50.50 -17.25
C LYS A 400 30.95 50.36 -16.43
N SER A 401 29.83 50.14 -17.11
CA SER A 401 28.59 49.69 -16.51
C SER A 401 28.33 48.28 -17.02
N ASP A 402 28.50 47.30 -16.14
CA ASP A 402 28.14 45.92 -16.42
C ASP A 402 26.67 45.74 -16.02
N ASP A 403 25.75 45.81 -16.99
CA ASP A 403 24.35 45.51 -16.73
C ASP A 403 24.15 43.99 -16.78
N PHE A 404 24.22 43.34 -15.61
CA PHE A 404 23.83 41.95 -15.45
C PHE A 404 22.30 41.84 -15.46
N ARG A 405 21.73 41.42 -16.59
CA ARG A 405 20.30 41.17 -16.72
C ARG A 405 20.02 39.68 -16.57
N ASP A 406 20.03 39.20 -15.33
CA ASP A 406 19.62 37.84 -14.99
C ASP A 406 18.20 37.87 -14.40
N ASN A 407 17.20 37.51 -15.21
CA ASN A 407 15.82 37.46 -14.76
C ASN A 407 15.11 36.23 -15.29
N GLU A 408 15.82 35.10 -15.29
CA GLU A 408 15.28 33.81 -15.66
C GLU A 408 14.82 33.08 -14.39
N SER A 409 13.51 32.93 -14.25
CA SER A 409 12.89 32.17 -13.16
C SER A 409 12.15 30.98 -13.73
N ASP A 410 12.46 29.80 -13.20
CA ASP A 410 11.84 28.55 -13.62
C ASP A 410 10.74 28.12 -12.65
N LEU A 411 9.77 27.37 -13.18
CA LEU A 411 8.71 26.76 -12.40
C LEU A 411 9.13 25.37 -11.97
N VAL A 412 9.01 25.11 -10.67
CA VAL A 412 9.40 23.86 -10.02
C VAL A 412 8.18 23.27 -9.34
N PHE A 413 7.92 21.99 -9.58
CA PHE A 413 6.85 21.25 -8.94
C PHE A 413 7.45 20.30 -7.90
N LEU A 414 7.08 20.50 -6.64
CA LEU A 414 7.35 19.56 -5.55
C LEU A 414 6.13 18.69 -5.34
N VAL A 415 6.32 17.37 -5.27
CA VAL A 415 5.22 16.42 -5.14
C VAL A 415 5.51 15.48 -4.00
N THR A 416 4.58 15.41 -3.05
CA THR A 416 4.69 14.56 -1.85
C THR A 416 3.42 13.71 -1.71
N PRO A 417 3.46 12.40 -2.02
CA PRO A 417 2.34 11.51 -1.78
C PRO A 417 2.32 11.04 -0.32
N GLN A 418 1.13 11.03 0.28
CA GLN A 418 0.88 10.54 1.63
C GLN A 418 -0.27 9.54 1.62
N VAL A 419 -0.04 8.35 2.16
CA VAL A 419 -1.04 7.30 2.30
C VAL A 419 -1.86 7.55 3.56
N ILE A 420 -3.12 7.96 3.38
CA ILE A 420 -4.09 8.18 4.45
C ILE A 420 -4.72 6.85 4.84
N THR A 421 -4.67 6.56 6.13
CA THR A 421 -5.39 5.46 6.80
C THR A 421 -6.33 6.05 7.84
N THR A 422 -7.37 5.33 8.26
CA THR A 422 -8.34 5.79 9.30
C THR A 422 -7.67 6.37 10.55
N ASN A 423 -6.55 5.78 10.99
CA ASN A 423 -5.81 6.20 12.18
C ASN A 423 -4.59 7.08 11.86
N SER A 424 -4.42 7.54 10.61
CA SER A 424 -3.30 8.43 10.25
C SER A 424 -3.49 9.82 10.86
N LEU A 425 -2.37 10.47 11.23
CA LEU A 425 -2.39 11.82 11.80
C LEU A 425 -3.04 12.82 10.83
N GLU A 426 -2.82 12.62 9.53
CA GLU A 426 -3.39 13.41 8.45
C GLU A 426 -4.91 13.28 8.39
N ASN A 427 -5.46 12.08 8.62
CA ASN A 427 -6.92 11.90 8.70
C ASN A 427 -7.51 12.64 9.90
N ILE A 428 -6.83 12.56 11.05
CA ILE A 428 -7.26 13.25 12.28
C ILE A 428 -7.22 14.78 12.09
N ASP A 429 -6.16 15.30 11.47
CA ASP A 429 -6.03 16.72 11.17
C ASP A 429 -7.11 17.19 10.19
N ALA A 430 -7.33 16.44 9.10
CA ALA A 430 -8.36 16.74 8.11
C ALA A 430 -9.77 16.73 8.73
N GLU A 431 -10.08 15.75 9.60
CA GLU A 431 -11.35 15.72 10.34
C GLU A 431 -11.50 16.93 11.27
N SER A 432 -10.43 17.31 11.97
CA SER A 432 -10.45 18.48 12.84
C SER A 432 -10.66 19.78 12.06
N HIS A 433 -10.03 19.91 10.89
CA HIS A 433 -10.17 21.06 10.01
C HIS A 433 -11.58 21.14 9.41
N ALA A 434 -12.15 20.01 8.99
CA ALA A 434 -13.52 19.94 8.51
C ALA A 434 -14.51 20.42 9.59
N ARG A 435 -14.37 19.93 10.83
CA ARG A 435 -15.18 20.38 11.97
C ARG A 435 -14.99 21.87 12.26
N TYR A 436 -13.78 22.40 12.13
CA TYR A 436 -13.53 23.82 12.29
C TYR A 436 -14.28 24.67 11.25
N LEU A 437 -14.22 24.28 9.97
CA LEU A 437 -14.92 24.97 8.88
C LEU A 437 -16.44 24.88 9.04
N GLU A 438 -16.96 23.72 9.44
CA GLU A 438 -18.38 23.53 9.74
C GLU A 438 -18.82 24.45 10.89
N ASN A 439 -18.05 24.51 11.98
CA ASN A 439 -18.31 25.42 13.09
C ASN A 439 -18.19 26.89 12.71
N MET A 440 -17.30 27.25 11.79
CA MET A 440 -17.19 28.61 11.25
C MET A 440 -18.42 28.96 10.40
N TYR A 441 -18.82 28.06 9.51
CA TYR A 441 -20.02 28.21 8.67
C TYR A 441 -21.26 28.40 9.55
N ASN A 442 -21.49 27.50 10.52
CA ASN A 442 -22.64 27.56 11.41
C ASN A 442 -22.66 28.85 12.25
N ARG A 443 -21.49 29.29 12.76
CA ARG A 443 -21.41 30.58 13.46
C ARG A 443 -21.75 31.75 12.57
N ASN A 444 -21.25 31.77 11.33
CA ASN A 444 -21.48 32.87 10.40
C ASN A 444 -22.90 32.86 9.80
N SER A 445 -23.54 31.69 9.69
CA SER A 445 -24.95 31.58 9.32
C SER A 445 -25.86 32.05 10.44
N ASP A 446 -25.57 31.69 11.70
CA ASP A 446 -26.33 32.13 12.87
C ASP A 446 -26.19 33.65 13.11
N GLN A 447 -25.06 34.25 12.72
CA GLN A 447 -24.86 35.70 12.75
C GLN A 447 -25.34 36.42 11.48
N GLY A 448 -26.03 35.74 10.56
CA GLY A 448 -26.63 36.34 9.38
C GLY A 448 -25.65 36.99 8.39
N THR A 449 -24.37 36.64 8.49
CA THR A 449 -23.29 37.24 7.68
C THR A 449 -23.09 36.53 6.34
N ILE A 450 -23.61 35.30 6.22
CA ILE A 450 -23.65 34.52 4.98
C ILE A 450 -25.14 34.27 4.68
N ARG A 451 -25.64 34.90 3.61
CA ARG A 451 -26.99 34.68 3.08
C ARG A 451 -26.94 33.73 1.90
#